data_AF-A0A930Y250-F1
#
_entry.id   AF-A0A930Y250-F1
#
_cell.length_a   1.000
_cell.length_b   1.000
_cell.length_c   1.000
_cell.angle_alpha   90.00
_cell.angle_beta   90.00
_cell.angle_gamma   90.00
#
_symmetry.space_group_name_H-M   'P 1'
#
loop_
_entity.id
_entity.type
_entity.pdbx_description
1 polymer ?
#
loop_
_entity_poly.entity_id
_entity_poly.type
_entity_poly.pdbx_seq_one_letter_code
_entity_poly.pdbx_strand_id
1 'polypeptide(L)'
;VYQLSGSFGKDTVVDTGGTDKVQVSGHARTALAFERQGDDLVLKALGTSNEAVFEGWHETGGTRKIERFEAGGYALSAALAEKMASDMASFVEGGGTASSFLSKRVDEYWQAIVG
;
A
#
# COMPACT_ATOMS: atom_id res chain seq x y z
N VAL A 1 -9.06 -10.72 6.59
CA VAL A 1 -9.54 -9.40 6.07
C VAL A 1 -9.35 -8.32 7.12
N TYR A 2 -8.61 -7.26 6.78
CA TYR A 2 -8.36 -6.09 7.61
C TYR A 2 -9.07 -4.86 7.03
N GLN A 3 -9.54 -3.94 7.87
CA GLN A 3 -10.24 -2.73 7.44
C GLN A 3 -9.54 -1.48 7.97
N LEU A 4 -9.20 -0.55 7.08
CA LEU A 4 -8.68 0.78 7.39
C LEU A 4 -9.72 1.80 6.91
N SER A 5 -10.25 2.63 7.81
CA SER A 5 -11.35 3.54 7.50
C SER A 5 -11.17 4.93 8.10
N GLY A 6 -11.56 5.96 7.34
CA GLY A 6 -11.54 7.34 7.82
C GLY A 6 -10.15 7.79 8.28
N SER A 7 -10.05 8.37 9.48
CA SER A 7 -8.78 8.75 10.09
C SER A 7 -8.21 7.58 10.90
N PHE A 8 -7.77 6.52 10.21
CA PHE A 8 -7.22 5.33 10.84
C PHE A 8 -5.91 5.59 11.62
N GLY A 9 -5.32 6.77 11.50
CA GLY A 9 -4.17 7.16 12.31
C GLY A 9 -2.94 6.36 11.91
N LYS A 10 -2.21 5.83 12.89
CA LYS A 10 -1.01 5.03 12.66
C LYS A 10 -1.27 3.61 13.17
N ASP A 11 -1.58 2.72 12.25
CA ASP A 11 -1.91 1.33 12.56
C ASP A 11 -0.75 0.40 12.22
N THR A 12 -0.66 -0.71 12.95
CA THR A 12 0.22 -1.83 12.61
C THR A 12 -0.65 -3.04 12.31
N VAL A 13 -0.45 -3.63 11.14
CA VAL A 13 -1.09 -4.86 10.68
C VAL A 13 -0.05 -5.97 10.73
N VAL A 14 -0.33 -6.99 11.53
CA VAL A 14 0.50 -8.20 11.64
C VAL A 14 -0.29 -9.36 11.08
N ASP A 15 0.13 -9.88 9.93
CA ASP A 15 -0.46 -11.08 9.36
C ASP A 15 0.25 -12.33 9.88
N THR A 16 -0.49 -13.43 9.99
CA THR A 16 0.03 -14.76 10.36
C THR A 16 0.02 -15.75 9.18
N GLY A 17 -0.53 -15.33 8.03
CA GLY A 17 -0.56 -16.07 6.77
C GLY A 17 -1.97 -16.54 6.38
N GLY A 18 -2.15 -16.85 5.10
CA GLY A 18 -3.45 -17.20 4.55
C GLY A 18 -3.65 -16.62 3.15
N THR A 19 -4.90 -16.27 2.83
CA THR A 19 -5.21 -15.39 1.70
C THR A 19 -6.03 -14.24 2.25
N ASP A 20 -5.33 -13.15 2.54
CA ASP A 20 -5.84 -11.99 3.23
C ASP A 20 -5.92 -10.78 2.31
N LYS A 21 -6.77 -9.86 2.74
CA LYS A 21 -6.92 -8.58 2.07
C LYS A 21 -7.10 -7.45 3.06
N VAL A 22 -6.66 -6.27 2.66
CA VAL A 22 -6.86 -5.01 3.36
C VAL A 22 -7.83 -4.17 2.54
N GLN A 23 -8.89 -3.67 3.18
CA GLN A 23 -9.85 -2.77 2.58
C GLN A 23 -9.67 -1.37 3.14
N VAL A 24 -9.31 -0.42 2.28
CA VAL A 24 -9.12 0.99 2.63
C VAL A 24 -10.32 1.79 2.18
N SER A 25 -10.92 2.53 3.12
CA SER A 25 -12.09 3.38 2.88
C SER A 25 -11.87 4.78 3.46
N GLY A 26 -12.53 5.78 2.88
CA GLY A 26 -12.35 7.19 3.26
C GLY A 26 -11.12 7.87 2.61
N HIS A 27 -10.35 7.14 1.81
CA HIS A 27 -9.22 7.68 1.02
C HIS A 27 -9.34 7.24 -0.43
N ALA A 28 -9.02 8.14 -1.36
CA ALA A 28 -8.96 7.79 -2.77
C ALA A 28 -7.69 6.97 -3.05
N ARG A 29 -7.78 5.92 -3.89
CA ARG A 29 -6.61 5.13 -4.31
C ARG A 29 -5.48 5.98 -4.91
N THR A 30 -5.82 7.12 -5.51
CA THR A 30 -4.89 8.11 -6.09
C THR A 30 -4.08 8.88 -5.04
N ALA A 31 -4.41 8.73 -3.76
CA ALA A 31 -3.69 9.27 -2.62
C ALA A 31 -3.00 8.17 -1.79
N LEU A 32 -3.06 6.90 -2.21
CA LEU A 32 -2.46 5.76 -1.51
C LEU A 32 -1.12 5.40 -2.16
N ALA A 33 -0.03 5.59 -1.43
CA ALA A 33 1.32 5.21 -1.84
C ALA A 33 1.87 4.12 -0.91
N PHE A 34 2.62 3.18 -1.49
CA PHE A 34 3.37 2.20 -0.73
C PHE A 34 4.84 2.57 -0.68
N GLU A 35 5.47 2.37 0.47
CA GLU A 35 6.89 2.55 0.67
C GLU A 35 7.47 1.34 1.40
N ARG A 36 8.75 1.04 1.17
CA ARG A 36 9.48 0.08 1.99
C ARG A 36 10.20 0.82 3.10
N GLN A 37 10.06 0.36 4.35
CA GLN A 37 10.80 0.87 5.50
C GLN A 37 11.43 -0.31 6.25
N GLY A 38 12.73 -0.53 6.08
CA GLY A 38 13.39 -1.72 6.62
C GLY A 38 12.77 -3.00 6.06
N ASP A 39 12.25 -3.84 6.95
CA ASP A 39 11.57 -5.09 6.60
C ASP A 39 10.04 -4.95 6.48
N ASP A 40 9.51 -3.74 6.68
CA ASP A 40 8.08 -3.48 6.60
C ASP A 40 7.68 -2.89 5.25
N LEU A 41 6.44 -3.17 4.87
CA LEU A 41 5.74 -2.42 3.82
C LEU A 41 4.83 -1.40 4.50
N VAL A 42 4.83 -0.17 4.03
CA VAL A 42 4.07 0.93 4.63
C VAL A 42 3.12 1.52 3.61
N LEU A 43 1.83 1.56 3.94
CA LEU A 43 0.84 2.33 3.20
C LEU A 43 0.73 3.73 3.80
N LYS A 44 0.88 4.77 2.97
CA LYS A 44 0.62 6.16 3.33
C LYS A 44 -0.58 6.72 2.57
N ALA A 45 -1.48 7.37 3.30
CA ALA A 45 -2.53 8.22 2.70
C ALA A 45 -2.01 9.66 2.58
N LEU A 46 -1.52 10.02 1.40
CA LEU A 46 -0.88 11.30 1.12
C LEU A 46 -1.81 12.48 1.43
N GLY A 47 -1.24 13.55 1.99
CA GLY A 47 -1.99 14.73 2.44
C GLY A 47 -2.67 14.56 3.80
N THR A 48 -2.48 13.42 4.45
CA THR A 48 -2.99 13.14 5.81
C THR A 48 -1.86 12.62 6.71
N SER A 49 -2.16 12.40 7.99
CA SER A 49 -1.26 11.73 8.94
C SER A 49 -1.47 10.21 8.99
N ASN A 50 -2.32 9.65 8.13
CA ASN A 50 -2.67 8.23 8.20
C ASN A 50 -1.61 7.34 7.54
N GLU A 51 -1.21 6.30 8.26
CA GLU A 51 -0.18 5.34 7.89
C GLU A 51 -0.54 3.96 8.43
N ALA A 52 -0.34 2.91 7.62
CA ALA A 52 -0.48 1.53 8.06
C ALA A 52 0.80 0.77 7.76
N VAL A 53 1.40 0.20 8.80
CA VAL A 53 2.62 -0.60 8.74
C VAL A 53 2.21 -2.07 8.63
N PHE A 54 2.65 -2.75 7.58
CA PHE A 54 2.51 -4.19 7.42
C PHE A 54 3.82 -4.84 7.90
N GLU A 55 3.80 -5.30 9.15
CA GLU A 55 5.00 -5.70 9.89
C GLU A 55 5.61 -6.98 9.32
N GLY A 56 6.93 -6.96 9.14
CA GLY A 56 7.70 -8.13 8.72
C GLY A 56 7.43 -8.57 7.29
N TRP A 57 6.91 -7.67 6.44
CA TRP A 57 6.57 -7.96 5.05
C TRP A 57 7.72 -8.58 4.24
N HIS A 58 8.96 -8.13 4.48
CA HIS A 58 10.16 -8.57 3.78
C HIS A 58 11.02 -9.54 4.60
N GLU A 59 10.54 -10.01 5.75
CA GLU A 59 11.26 -11.01 6.55
C GLU A 59 11.49 -12.29 5.74
N THR A 60 12.71 -12.81 5.79
CA THR A 60 13.07 -14.03 5.06
C THR A 60 12.30 -15.22 5.61
N GLY A 61 11.58 -15.94 4.73
CA GLY A 61 10.73 -17.08 5.13
C GLY A 61 9.38 -16.67 5.74
N GLY A 62 9.03 -15.37 5.73
CA GLY A 62 7.78 -14.87 6.28
C GLY A 62 6.55 -15.28 5.47
N THR A 63 5.47 -15.63 6.18
CA THR A 63 4.11 -15.83 5.64
C THR A 63 3.22 -14.59 5.86
N ARG A 64 3.80 -13.47 6.29
CA ARG A 64 3.08 -12.30 6.83
C ARG A 64 2.62 -11.28 5.78
N LYS A 65 2.59 -11.68 4.51
CA LYS A 65 2.20 -10.79 3.42
C LYS A 65 0.69 -10.78 3.24
N ILE A 66 0.15 -9.61 2.98
CA ILE A 66 -1.23 -9.43 2.52
C ILE A 66 -1.28 -9.65 1.01
N GLU A 67 -2.16 -10.52 0.52
CA GLU A 67 -2.23 -10.83 -0.92
C GLU A 67 -2.82 -9.69 -1.74
N ARG A 68 -3.69 -8.87 -1.13
CA ARG A 68 -4.50 -7.88 -1.86
C ARG A 68 -4.88 -6.65 -1.02
N PHE A 69 -4.76 -5.49 -1.64
CA PHE A 69 -5.28 -4.22 -1.14
C PHE A 69 -6.46 -3.77 -2.01
N GLU A 70 -7.52 -3.26 -1.39
CA GLU A 70 -8.71 -2.77 -2.07
C GLU A 70 -9.03 -1.33 -1.66
N ALA A 71 -9.31 -0.47 -2.64
CA ALA A 71 -9.70 0.92 -2.41
C ALA A 71 -10.62 1.41 -3.55
N GLY A 72 -11.80 1.91 -3.19
CA GLY A 72 -12.71 2.58 -4.13
C GLY A 72 -13.13 1.75 -5.36
N GLY A 73 -13.30 0.44 -5.22
CA GLY A 73 -13.66 -0.47 -6.33
C GLY A 73 -12.48 -0.93 -7.18
N TYR A 74 -11.26 -0.59 -6.78
CA TYR A 74 -10.02 -1.08 -7.38
C TYR A 74 -9.27 -1.97 -6.42
N ALA A 75 -8.35 -2.75 -6.96
CA ALA A 75 -7.44 -3.55 -6.18
C ALA A 75 -6.02 -3.53 -6.71
N LEU A 76 -5.12 -3.86 -5.80
CA LEU A 76 -3.69 -3.88 -6.01
C LEU A 76 -3.15 -5.14 -5.32
N SER A 77 -2.44 -5.98 -6.06
CA SER A 77 -1.86 -7.22 -5.53
C SER A 77 -0.62 -6.93 -4.70
N ALA A 78 -0.22 -7.88 -3.86
CA ALA A 78 1.06 -7.82 -3.12
C ALA A 78 2.25 -7.45 -4.02
N ALA A 79 2.36 -8.10 -5.19
CA ALA A 79 3.44 -7.84 -6.14
C ALA A 79 3.40 -6.42 -6.72
N LEU A 80 2.20 -5.87 -6.97
CA LEU A 80 2.06 -4.49 -7.43
C LEU A 80 2.30 -3.48 -6.31
N ALA A 81 2.03 -3.82 -5.05
CA ALA A 81 2.40 -3.02 -3.88
C ALA A 81 3.93 -2.90 -3.77
N GLU A 82 4.64 -4.02 -3.87
CA GLU A 82 6.10 -4.06 -3.86
C GLU A 82 6.69 -3.29 -5.04
N LYS A 83 6.14 -3.47 -6.24
CA LYS A 83 6.56 -2.71 -7.42
C LYS A 83 6.34 -1.20 -7.21
N MET A 84 5.20 -0.80 -6.66
CA MET A 84 4.93 0.60 -6.36
C MET A 84 5.96 1.16 -5.38
N ALA A 85 6.26 0.45 -4.30
CA ALA A 85 7.25 0.87 -3.31
C ALA A 85 8.65 1.04 -3.92
N SER A 86 9.09 0.10 -4.76
CA SER A 86 10.38 0.16 -5.46
C SER A 86 10.45 1.33 -6.46
N ASP A 87 9.41 1.49 -7.27
CA ASP A 87 9.34 2.53 -8.28
C ASP A 87 9.23 3.92 -7.63
N MET A 88 8.51 4.04 -6.51
CA MET A 88 8.39 5.29 -5.75
C MET A 88 9.72 5.67 -5.11
N ALA A 89 10.44 4.71 -4.51
CA ALA A 89 11.79 4.94 -3.96
C ALA A 89 12.74 5.49 -5.03
N SER A 90 12.81 4.81 -6.18
CA SER A 90 13.64 5.24 -7.32
C SER A 90 13.26 6.63 -7.83
N PHE A 91 11.97 6.94 -7.85
CA PHE A 91 11.45 8.25 -8.29
C PHE A 91 11.80 9.38 -7.32
N VAL A 92 11.76 9.12 -6.01
CA VAL A 92 12.17 10.08 -4.96
C VAL A 92 13.68 10.29 -4.96
N GLU A 93 14.48 9.24 -5.15
CA GLU A 93 15.94 9.35 -5.34
C GLU A 93 16.30 10.22 -6.55
N GLY A 94 15.47 10.17 -7.60
CA GLY A 94 15.57 11.06 -8.77
C GLY A 94 15.09 12.50 -8.55
N GLY A 95 14.72 12.88 -7.32
CA GLY A 95 14.26 14.23 -6.95
C GLY A 95 12.75 14.46 -7.11
N GLY A 96 11.97 13.42 -7.39
CA GLY A 96 10.51 13.49 -7.44
C GLY A 96 9.84 13.51 -6.05
N THR A 97 8.53 13.78 -6.02
CA THR A 97 7.70 13.66 -4.81
C THR A 97 6.68 12.53 -4.95
N ALA A 98 6.26 11.91 -3.84
CA ALA A 98 5.22 10.87 -3.84
C ALA A 98 3.92 11.34 -4.50
N SER A 99 3.51 12.60 -4.28
CA SER A 99 2.34 13.19 -4.93
C SER A 99 2.49 13.23 -6.46
N SER A 100 3.67 13.64 -6.97
CA SER A 100 3.94 13.66 -8.41
C SER A 100 4.18 12.27 -9.02
N PHE A 101 4.51 11.27 -8.21
CA PHE A 101 4.60 9.87 -8.62
C PHE A 101 3.19 9.31 -8.86
N LEU A 102 2.30 9.44 -7.88
CA LEU A 102 0.93 8.93 -8.00
C LEU A 102 0.16 9.62 -9.12
N SER A 103 0.33 10.93 -9.31
CA SER A 103 -0.35 11.65 -10.40
C SER A 103 0.03 11.15 -11.79
N LYS A 104 1.19 10.49 -11.94
CA LYS A 104 1.67 9.97 -13.22
C LYS A 104 1.41 8.47 -13.42
N ARG A 105 1.40 7.69 -12.35
CA ARG A 105 1.59 6.22 -12.44
C ARG A 105 0.57 5.40 -11.65
N VAL A 106 -0.34 6.00 -10.89
CA VAL A 106 -1.22 5.23 -9.98
C VAL A 106 -2.08 4.18 -10.69
N ASP A 107 -2.53 4.47 -11.92
CA ASP A 107 -3.32 3.54 -12.74
C ASP A 107 -2.48 2.39 -13.34
N GLU A 108 -1.14 2.44 -13.27
CA GLU A 108 -0.28 1.29 -13.60
C GLU A 108 -0.37 0.16 -12.55
N TYR A 109 -0.86 0.48 -11.35
CA TYR A 109 -0.88 -0.46 -10.22
C TYR A 109 -2.29 -0.88 -9.81
N TRP A 110 -3.24 0.06 -9.76
CA TRP A 110 -4.60 -0.23 -9.30
C TRP A 110 -5.46 -0.72 -10.46
N GLN A 111 -5.95 -1.96 -10.36
CA GLN A 111 -6.81 -2.59 -11.34
C GLN A 111 -8.26 -2.54 -10.90
N ALA A 112 -9.18 -2.25 -11.82
CA ALA A 112 -10.61 -2.29 -11.50
C ALA A 112 -11.01 -3.70 -11.07
N ILE A 113 -11.83 -3.80 -10.01
CA ILE A 113 -12.45 -5.07 -9.64
C ILE A 113 -13.57 -5.33 -10.64
N VAL A 114 -13.37 -6.28 -11.54
CA VAL A 114 -14.44 -6.78 -12.42
C VAL A 114 -15.28 -7.76 -11.61
N GLY A 115 -16.58 -7.51 -11.54
CA GLY A 115 -17.56 -8.38 -10.85
C GLY A 115 -17.91 -9.63 -11.65
#